data_AF-A0A3S4KGG2-F1
#
_entry.id   AF-A0A3S4KGG2-F1
#
_cell.length_a   1.000
_cell.length_b   1.000
_cell.length_c   1.000
_cell.angle_alpha   90.00
_cell.angle_beta   90.00
_cell.angle_gamma   90.00
#
_symmetry.space_group_name_H-M   'P 1'
#
loop_
_entity.id
_entity.type
_entity.pdbx_description
1 polymer ?
#
loop_
_entity_poly.entity_id
_entity_poly.type
_entity_poly.pdbx_seq_one_letter_code
_entity_poly.pdbx_strand_id
1 'polypeptide(L)'
;MFPVRIARFSGYKLDMSIINELHSDSHVLALIKSLVYYCQLTQSCCIAEGVDSIEKFNLLKALGVNSFQGYLFSRQLTVNSYMGFSRVLIYKHYRRNAYSDDSGQ
;
A
#
# COMPACT_ATOMS: atom_id res chain seq x y z
N MET A 1 -8.61 -22.25 9.65
CA MET A 1 -9.07 -22.17 8.24
C MET A 1 -8.69 -20.81 7.68
N PHE A 2 -8.09 -20.73 6.48
CA PHE A 2 -7.59 -19.47 5.91
C PHE A 2 -8.72 -18.75 5.13
N PRO A 3 -9.23 -17.58 5.59
CA PRO A 3 -10.48 -16.98 5.07
C PRO A 3 -10.47 -16.68 3.56
N VAL A 4 -9.29 -16.40 3.01
CA VAL A 4 -9.09 -16.13 1.57
C VAL A 4 -9.45 -17.32 0.67
N ARG A 5 -9.59 -18.54 1.23
CA ARG A 5 -10.06 -19.72 0.49
C ARG A 5 -11.56 -19.64 0.15
N ILE A 6 -12.34 -18.95 0.98
CA ILE A 6 -13.82 -18.95 0.88
C ILE A 6 -14.40 -17.57 0.54
N ALA A 7 -13.61 -16.51 0.72
CA ALA A 7 -14.01 -15.15 0.41
C ALA A 7 -13.03 -14.49 -0.56
N ARG A 8 -13.56 -13.69 -1.49
CA ARG A 8 -12.75 -12.85 -2.38
C ARG A 8 -12.69 -11.44 -1.81
N PHE A 9 -11.49 -11.01 -1.41
CA PHE A 9 -11.27 -9.65 -0.94
C PHE A 9 -10.76 -8.76 -2.07
N SER A 10 -11.22 -7.52 -2.11
CA SER A 10 -10.73 -6.50 -3.04
C SER A 10 -9.44 -5.83 -2.55
N GLY A 11 -9.07 -6.01 -1.28
CA GLY A 11 -7.87 -5.43 -0.70
C GLY A 11 -7.33 -6.16 0.51
N TYR A 12 -6.01 -6.13 0.67
CA TYR A 12 -5.28 -6.73 1.78
C TYR A 12 -4.40 -5.67 2.40
N LYS A 13 -4.40 -5.60 3.74
CA LYS A 13 -3.68 -4.59 4.50
C LYS A 13 -2.43 -5.21 5.10
N LEU A 14 -1.29 -4.55 4.90
CA LEU A 14 -0.06 -4.76 5.64
C LEU A 14 -0.08 -3.79 6.82
N ASP A 15 -0.29 -4.33 8.02
CA ASP A 15 -0.33 -3.53 9.24
C ASP A 15 1.01 -2.83 9.52
N MET A 16 0.96 -1.72 10.26
CA MET A 16 2.13 -0.92 10.64
C MET A 16 3.24 -1.75 11.31
N SER A 17 2.89 -2.75 12.12
CA SER A 17 3.87 -3.66 12.74
C SER A 17 4.75 -4.35 11.70
N ILE A 18 4.14 -4.90 10.65
CA ILE A 18 4.83 -5.55 9.52
C ILE A 18 5.69 -4.53 8.76
N ILE A 19 5.16 -3.33 8.52
CA ILE A 19 5.87 -2.29 7.78
C ILE A 19 7.12 -1.81 8.53
N ASN A 20 7.07 -1.73 9.86
CA ASN A 20 8.19 -1.26 10.67
C ASN A 20 9.36 -2.25 10.74
N GLU A 21 9.14 -3.53 10.46
CA GLU A 21 10.17 -4.59 10.50
C GLU A 21 10.81 -4.88 9.11
N LEU A 22 10.35 -4.21 8.07
CA LEU A 22 10.75 -4.38 6.67
C LEU A 22 12.27 -4.36 6.41
N HIS A 23 13.02 -3.58 7.17
CA HIS A 23 14.47 -3.44 6.99
C HIS A 23 15.30 -4.45 7.80
N SER A 24 14.72 -5.00 8.87
CA SER A 24 15.44 -5.82 9.85
C SER A 24 15.16 -7.31 9.71
N ASP A 25 14.10 -7.71 8.99
CA ASP A 25 13.69 -9.11 8.89
C ASP A 25 13.42 -9.54 7.43
N SER A 26 14.24 -10.48 6.95
CA SER A 26 14.09 -11.08 5.62
C SER A 26 12.78 -11.88 5.46
N HIS A 27 12.25 -12.47 6.52
CA HIS A 27 10.96 -13.16 6.50
C HIS A 27 9.81 -12.17 6.31
N VAL A 28 9.86 -11.01 6.97
CA VAL A 28 8.89 -9.92 6.77
C VAL A 28 8.95 -9.42 5.33
N LEU A 29 10.15 -9.21 4.77
CA LEU A 29 10.31 -8.82 3.38
C LEU A 29 9.72 -9.87 2.41
N ALA A 30 9.94 -11.17 2.68
CA ALA A 30 9.38 -12.26 1.88
C ALA A 30 7.85 -12.31 1.97
N LEU A 31 7.28 -12.08 3.16
CA LEU A 31 5.83 -11.98 3.37
C LEU A 31 5.22 -10.84 2.56
N ILE A 32 5.81 -9.64 2.64
CA ILE A 32 5.35 -8.46 1.89
C ILE A 32 5.37 -8.76 0.39
N LYS A 33 6.49 -9.25 -0.14
CA LYS A 33 6.62 -9.60 -1.57
C LYS A 33 5.58 -10.64 -2.01
N SER A 34 5.36 -11.66 -1.20
CA SER A 34 4.38 -12.72 -1.48
C SER A 34 2.96 -12.17 -1.51
N LEU A 35 2.60 -11.29 -0.57
CA LEU A 35 1.26 -10.69 -0.54
C LEU A 35 1.05 -9.71 -1.69
N VAL A 36 2.06 -8.91 -2.04
CA VAL A 36 2.01 -8.03 -3.22
C VAL A 36 1.77 -8.86 -4.48
N TYR A 37 2.54 -9.93 -4.67
CA TYR A 37 2.39 -10.80 -5.82
C TYR A 37 1.01 -11.46 -5.87
N TYR A 38 0.51 -11.96 -4.73
CA TYR A 38 -0.84 -12.48 -4.63
C TYR A 38 -1.91 -11.45 -5.00
N CYS A 39 -1.76 -10.20 -4.56
CA CYS A 39 -2.68 -9.11 -4.95
C CYS A 39 -2.65 -8.84 -6.45
N GLN A 40 -1.48 -8.92 -7.09
CA GLN A 40 -1.37 -8.78 -8.55
C GLN A 40 -2.10 -9.90 -9.28
N LEU A 41 -1.89 -11.17 -8.86
CA LEU A 41 -2.55 -12.34 -9.46
C LEU A 41 -4.08 -12.28 -9.33
N THR A 42 -4.57 -11.78 -8.20
CA THR A 42 -6.01 -11.73 -7.90
C THR A 42 -6.66 -10.39 -8.27
N GLN A 43 -5.90 -9.47 -8.83
CA GLN A 43 -6.33 -8.11 -9.18
C GLN A 43 -6.90 -7.32 -7.98
N SER A 44 -6.45 -7.63 -6.76
CA SER A 44 -6.80 -6.90 -5.54
C SER A 44 -5.77 -5.80 -5.22
N CYS A 45 -6.09 -4.97 -4.23
CA CYS A 45 -5.20 -3.94 -3.72
C CYS A 45 -4.31 -4.47 -2.58
N CYS A 46 -3.06 -4.03 -2.55
CA CYS A 46 -2.19 -4.20 -1.39
C CYS A 46 -2.02 -2.82 -0.75
N ILE A 47 -2.42 -2.70 0.52
CA ILE A 47 -2.51 -1.45 1.26
C ILE A 47 -1.46 -1.49 2.38
N ALA A 48 -0.48 -0.60 2.36
CA ALA A 48 0.44 -0.45 3.49
C ALA A 48 -0.08 0.57 4.51
N GLU A 49 -0.15 0.16 5.77
CA GLU A 49 -0.52 1.02 6.89
C GLU A 49 0.71 1.54 7.65
N GLY A 50 0.59 2.70 8.30
CA GLY A 50 1.67 3.27 9.10
C GLY A 50 2.80 3.89 8.27
N VAL A 51 2.53 4.31 7.03
CA VAL A 51 3.52 5.01 6.20
C VAL A 51 3.68 6.45 6.69
N ASP A 52 4.75 6.71 7.42
CA ASP A 52 5.06 7.97 8.09
C ASP A 52 6.26 8.72 7.48
N SER A 53 7.00 8.10 6.56
CA SER A 53 8.18 8.69 5.91
C SER A 53 8.22 8.42 4.40
N ILE A 54 8.89 9.31 3.67
CA ILE A 54 9.09 9.22 2.22
C ILE A 54 9.92 7.97 1.87
N GLU A 55 10.88 7.60 2.71
CA GLU A 55 11.73 6.43 2.56
C GLU A 55 10.89 5.14 2.60
N LYS A 56 10.01 5.00 3.60
CA LYS A 56 9.08 3.87 3.69
C LYS A 56 8.16 3.82 2.47
N PHE A 57 7.61 4.97 2.07
CA PHE A 57 6.76 5.05 0.87
C PHE A 57 7.48 4.57 -0.38
N ASN A 58 8.68 5.09 -0.65
CA ASN A 58 9.46 4.74 -1.83
C ASN A 58 9.84 3.27 -1.86
N LEU A 59 10.24 2.71 -0.72
CA LEU A 59 10.58 1.30 -0.62
C LEU A 59 9.36 0.40 -0.88
N LEU A 60 8.23 0.66 -0.22
CA LEU A 60 7.00 -0.12 -0.39
C LEU A 60 6.44 0.00 -1.81
N LYS A 61 6.52 1.20 -2.40
CA LYS A 61 6.19 1.44 -3.80
C LYS A 61 7.08 0.62 -4.74
N ALA A 62 8.39 0.57 -4.50
CA ALA A 62 9.31 -0.23 -5.30
C ALA A 62 9.02 -1.74 -5.17
N LEU A 63 8.52 -2.19 -4.02
CA LEU A 63 8.06 -3.56 -3.82
C LEU A 63 6.72 -3.87 -4.51
N GLY A 64 6.02 -2.87 -5.05
CA GLY A 64 4.77 -3.04 -5.81
C GLY A 64 3.50 -2.80 -4.99
N VAL A 65 3.60 -2.27 -3.77
CA VAL A 65 2.43 -1.80 -3.00
C VAL A 65 1.77 -0.64 -3.76
N ASN A 66 0.43 -0.65 -3.86
CA ASN A 66 -0.31 0.28 -4.72
C ASN A 66 -1.32 1.16 -3.98
N SER A 67 -1.46 0.98 -2.67
CA SER A 67 -2.30 1.80 -1.80
C SER A 67 -1.61 2.03 -0.47
N PHE A 68 -1.78 3.22 0.11
CA PHE A 68 -1.03 3.63 1.29
C PHE A 68 -1.89 4.41 2.29
N GLN A 69 -1.64 4.19 3.57
CA GLN A 69 -2.25 4.88 4.69
C GLN A 69 -1.18 5.20 5.74
N GLY A 70 -1.16 6.42 6.27
CA GLY A 70 -0.27 6.80 7.36
C GLY A 70 -0.07 8.32 7.47
N TYR A 71 0.66 8.72 8.52
CA TYR A 71 0.89 10.13 8.86
C TYR A 71 1.52 10.95 7.74
N LEU A 72 2.26 10.31 6.82
CA LEU A 72 2.81 10.97 5.64
C LEU A 72 1.71 11.60 4.75
N PHE A 73 0.50 11.03 4.74
CA PHE A 73 -0.59 11.43 3.85
C PHE A 73 -1.74 12.12 4.55
N SER A 74 -2.06 11.72 5.78
CA SER A 74 -3.12 12.31 6.58
C SER A 74 -2.95 11.90 8.03
N ARG A 75 -3.13 12.84 8.95
CA ARG A 75 -3.37 12.50 10.36
C ARG A 75 -4.75 11.85 10.50
N GLN A 76 -4.93 10.91 11.43
CA GLN A 76 -6.27 10.45 11.82
C GLN A 76 -7.12 11.67 12.23
N LEU A 77 -8.31 11.78 11.65
CA LEU A 77 -9.32 12.75 12.08
C LEU A 77 -9.80 12.35 13.48
N THR A 78 -9.80 13.29 14.42
CA THR A 78 -10.33 13.08 15.76
C THR A 78 -11.86 12.88 15.70
N VAL A 79 -12.36 11.98 16.54
CA VAL A 79 -13.72 11.37 16.54
C VAL A 79 -14.89 12.38 16.51
N ASN A 80 -14.64 13.67 16.77
CA ASN A 80 -15.67 14.70 16.83
C ASN A 80 -16.16 15.23 15.47
N SER A 81 -15.62 14.72 14.35
CA SER A 81 -16.15 14.98 13.01
C SER A 81 -16.70 13.66 12.45
N TYR A 82 -18.00 13.44 12.61
CA TYR A 82 -18.70 12.22 12.22
C TYR A 82 -18.72 12.03 10.69
N MET A 83 -17.61 11.55 10.12
CA MET A 83 -17.53 10.81 8.87
C MET A 83 -16.12 10.21 8.81
N GLY A 84 -15.98 8.98 9.29
CA GLY A 84 -14.71 8.27 9.44
C GLY A 84 -14.02 7.94 8.11
N PHE A 85 -13.46 8.94 7.45
CA PHE A 85 -12.61 8.75 6.28
C PHE A 85 -11.18 8.43 6.72
N SER A 86 -10.82 7.15 6.72
CA SER A 86 -9.42 6.77 6.57
C SER A 86 -8.98 7.13 5.16
N ARG A 87 -8.21 8.21 5.01
CA ARG A 87 -7.64 8.59 3.71
C ARG A 87 -6.60 7.54 3.29
N VAL A 88 -7.00 6.66 2.39
CA VAL A 88 -6.09 5.78 1.66
C VAL A 88 -5.74 6.48 0.34
N LEU A 89 -4.46 6.69 0.07
CA LEU A 89 -4.02 7.14 -1.25
C LEU A 89 -3.84 5.92 -2.16
N ILE A 90 -4.54 5.94 -3.30
CA ILE A 90 -4.42 4.91 -4.33
C ILE A 90 -3.41 5.40 -5.37
N TYR A 91 -2.26 4.73 -5.46
CA TYR A 91 -1.14 5.12 -6.32
C TYR A 91 -1.41 4.88 -7.81
N LYS A 92 -2.41 4.04 -8.17
CA LYS A 92 -2.79 3.80 -9.58
C LYS A 92 -3.14 5.09 -10.34
N HIS A 93 -3.56 6.16 -9.67
CA HIS A 93 -3.91 7.42 -10.32
C HIS A 93 -2.70 8.27 -10.75
N TYR A 94 -1.51 8.05 -10.18
CA TYR A 94 -0.31 8.83 -10.52
C TYR A 94 0.30 8.45 -11.88
N ARG A 95 -0.12 7.32 -12.48
CA ARG A 95 0.45 6.79 -13.72
C ARG A 95 -0.20 7.33 -15.02
N ARG A 96 -1.08 8.34 -14.97
CA ARG A 96 -1.76 8.86 -16.19
C ARG A 96 -1.13 10.08 -16.88
N ASN A 97 -0.13 10.77 -16.32
CA ASN A 97 0.43 12.00 -16.92
C ASN A 97 1.98 12.07 -16.98
N ALA A 98 2.69 10.95 -17.13
CA ALA A 98 4.17 10.99 -17.16
C ALA A 98 4.80 10.23 -18.35
N TYR A 99 4.11 10.17 -19.49
CA TYR A 99 4.71 9.68 -20.74
C TYR A 99 4.02 10.28 -21.97
N SER A 100 4.33 11.54 -22.25
CA SER A 100 4.12 12.18 -23.55
C SER A 100 4.91 13.48 -23.58
N ASP A 101 6.24 13.36 -23.62
CA ASP A 101 7.16 14.36 -24.19
C ASP A 101 8.55 13.72 -24.24
N ASP A 102 8.74 12.81 -25.18
CA ASP A 102 10.04 12.58 -25.80
C ASP A 102 9.83 11.95 -27.18
N SER A 103 9.46 12.80 -28.14
CA SER A 103 9.80 12.58 -29.54
C SER A 103 10.15 13.95 -30.12
N GLY A 104 11.33 14.42 -29.75
CA GLY A 104 12.05 15.42 -30.54
C GLY A 104 12.38 14.83 -31.90
N GLN A 105 11.59 15.23 -32.90
CA GLN A 105 12.00 15.42 -34.28
C GLN A 105 11.40 16.74 -34.75
#